data_AF-A0A7J6NKD1-F1
#
_entry.id   AF-A0A7J6NKD1-F1
#
_cell.length_a   1.000
_cell.length_b   1.000
_cell.length_c   1.000
_cell.angle_alpha   90.00
_cell.angle_beta   90.00
_cell.angle_gamma   90.00
#
_symmetry.space_group_name_H-M   'P 1'
#
loop_
_entity.id
_entity.type
_entity.pdbx_description
1 polymer ?
#
loop_
_entity_poly.entity_id
_entity_poly.type
_entity_poly.pdbx_seq_one_letter_code
_entity_poly.pdbx_strand_id
1 'polypeptide(L)'
;MPAKVVVDLDDDDEHDEGVSAVEEELQSIEIAMDELRARRDVLRYKLASLRSSELRSTSSPSSPEWSDSGYPWDAKLRVAAKEFFGVTDFRENQLSILNALMSGADAVMVAPTGSGKSLVYQLPAIVMGTQAATAADKKMTVVVSPLISLMHDQFRYRR
;
A
#
# COMPACT_ATOMS: atom_id res chain seq x y z
N MET A 1 17.91 -46.63 -51.96
CA MET A 1 17.26 -45.32 -51.71
C MET A 1 15.83 -45.61 -51.25
N PRO A 2 15.30 -44.99 -50.17
CA PRO A 2 15.60 -43.62 -49.74
C PRO A 2 16.22 -43.51 -48.34
N ALA A 3 17.04 -42.48 -48.20
CA ALA A 3 17.43 -41.85 -46.93
C ALA A 3 16.30 -40.97 -46.41
N LYS A 4 16.19 -40.81 -45.08
CA LYS A 4 15.71 -39.55 -44.47
C LYS A 4 16.07 -39.49 -42.98
N VAL A 5 17.13 -38.72 -42.69
CA VAL A 5 17.12 -37.46 -41.94
C VAL A 5 17.00 -37.71 -40.43
N VAL A 6 18.17 -37.87 -39.80
CA VAL A 6 18.37 -37.48 -38.41
C VAL A 6 18.38 -35.96 -38.42
N VAL A 7 17.39 -35.34 -37.77
CA VAL A 7 17.43 -33.92 -37.47
C VAL A 7 18.18 -33.83 -36.16
N ASP A 8 19.45 -33.44 -36.22
CA ASP A 8 20.13 -32.91 -35.04
C ASP A 8 19.39 -31.63 -34.67
N LEU A 9 18.76 -31.66 -33.50
CA LEU A 9 18.16 -30.50 -32.83
C LEU A 9 19.21 -30.01 -31.81
N ASP A 10 20.31 -29.48 -32.31
CA ASP A 10 21.36 -28.83 -31.50
C ASP A 10 21.34 -27.31 -31.77
N ASP A 11 20.20 -26.66 -31.53
CA ASP A 11 20.04 -25.20 -31.66
C ASP A 11 19.24 -24.57 -30.48
N ASP A 12 19.18 -25.24 -29.31
CA ASP A 12 18.48 -24.73 -28.12
C ASP A 12 19.41 -24.10 -27.05
N ASP A 13 20.74 -24.24 -27.16
CA ASP A 13 21.67 -23.78 -26.10
C ASP A 13 21.96 -22.26 -26.13
N GLU A 14 21.90 -21.59 -27.29
CA GLU A 14 22.24 -20.16 -27.41
C GLU A 14 21.11 -19.23 -26.91
N HIS A 15 19.86 -19.70 -26.90
CA HIS A 15 18.71 -18.93 -26.41
C HIS A 15 18.58 -18.98 -24.89
N ASP A 16 19.06 -20.04 -24.25
CA ASP A 16 18.98 -20.22 -22.79
C ASP A 16 20.01 -19.34 -22.05
N GLU A 17 21.21 -19.15 -22.63
CA GLU A 17 22.23 -18.24 -22.07
C GLU A 17 21.77 -16.78 -22.04
N GLY A 18 21.07 -16.32 -23.09
CA GLY A 18 20.58 -14.94 -23.17
C GLY A 18 19.46 -14.64 -22.17
N VAL A 19 18.57 -15.60 -21.92
CA VAL A 19 17.50 -15.46 -20.93
C VAL A 19 18.08 -15.50 -19.52
N SER A 20 18.99 -16.43 -19.24
CA SER A 20 19.67 -16.54 -17.96
C SER A 20 20.44 -15.26 -17.59
N ALA A 21 21.14 -14.66 -18.54
CA ALA A 21 21.87 -13.41 -18.30
C ALA A 21 20.95 -12.23 -17.92
N VAL A 22 19.77 -12.12 -18.55
CA VAL A 22 18.80 -11.06 -18.23
C VAL A 22 18.13 -11.32 -16.87
N GLU A 23 17.88 -12.59 -16.52
CA GLU A 23 17.36 -12.95 -15.20
C GLU A 23 18.35 -12.61 -14.07
N GLU A 24 19.65 -12.84 -14.29
CA GLU A 24 20.69 -12.43 -13.34
C GLU A 24 20.75 -10.91 -13.17
N GLU A 25 20.66 -10.16 -14.28
CA GLU A 25 20.67 -8.71 -14.23
C GLU A 25 19.43 -8.17 -13.50
N LEU A 26 18.25 -8.73 -13.77
CA LEU A 26 17.01 -8.40 -13.07
C LEU A 26 17.12 -8.69 -11.57
N GLN A 27 17.65 -9.84 -11.20
CA GLN A 27 17.85 -10.23 -9.80
C GLN A 27 18.81 -9.27 -9.08
N SER A 28 19.87 -8.83 -9.75
CA SER A 28 20.80 -7.84 -9.20
C SER A 28 20.13 -6.49 -8.94
N ILE A 29 19.25 -6.06 -9.84
CA ILE A 29 18.48 -4.81 -9.72
C ILE A 29 17.45 -4.92 -8.59
N GLU A 30 16.76 -6.04 -8.47
CA GLU A 30 15.79 -6.27 -7.38
C GLU A 30 16.46 -6.19 -6.01
N ILE A 31 17.63 -6.81 -5.85
CA ILE A 31 18.43 -6.73 -4.62
C ILE A 31 18.81 -5.28 -4.31
N ALA A 32 19.29 -4.54 -5.31
CA ALA A 32 19.66 -3.14 -5.14
C ALA A 32 18.43 -2.27 -4.76
N MET A 33 17.26 -2.56 -5.35
CA MET A 33 16.01 -1.89 -4.99
C MET A 33 15.62 -2.16 -3.54
N ASP A 34 15.75 -3.39 -3.07
CA ASP A 34 15.41 -3.75 -1.69
C ASP A 34 16.38 -3.11 -0.68
N GLU A 35 17.67 -3.03 -1.01
CA GLU A 35 18.65 -2.29 -0.21
C GLU A 35 18.29 -0.79 -0.13
N LEU A 36 17.97 -0.18 -1.27
CA LEU A 36 17.57 1.22 -1.34
C LEU A 36 16.25 1.49 -0.58
N ARG A 37 15.30 0.56 -0.63
CA ARG A 37 14.05 0.62 0.15
C ARG A 37 14.34 0.55 1.64
N ALA A 38 15.17 -0.40 2.08
CA ALA A 38 15.57 -0.51 3.48
C ALA A 38 16.28 0.77 3.96
N ARG A 39 17.19 1.31 3.15
CA ARG A 39 17.90 2.56 3.46
C ARG A 39 16.96 3.75 3.54
N ARG A 40 15.99 3.86 2.62
CA ARG A 40 14.94 4.89 2.65
C ARG A 40 14.13 4.82 3.95
N ASP A 41 13.77 3.62 4.39
CA ASP A 41 12.93 3.43 5.58
C ASP A 41 13.70 3.82 6.86
N VAL A 42 15.00 3.48 6.94
CA VAL A 42 15.89 3.97 8.01
C VAL A 42 16.01 5.50 8.00
N LEU A 43 16.19 6.10 6.81
CA LEU A 43 16.29 7.56 6.70
C LEU A 43 14.98 8.24 7.08
N ARG A 44 13.82 7.66 6.73
CA ARG A 44 12.51 8.15 7.18
C ARG A 44 12.38 8.11 8.70
N TYR A 45 12.82 7.02 9.34
CA TYR A 45 12.80 6.92 10.79
C TYR A 45 13.68 7.99 11.44
N LYS A 46 14.92 8.17 10.94
CA LYS A 46 15.82 9.24 11.40
C LYS A 46 15.21 10.63 11.18
N LEU A 47 14.56 10.84 10.03
CA LEU A 47 13.89 12.11 9.74
C LEU A 47 12.73 12.36 10.71
N ALA A 48 11.92 11.35 11.02
CA ALA A 48 10.82 11.48 11.97
C ALA A 48 11.32 11.78 13.39
N SER A 49 12.41 11.14 13.83
CA SER A 49 12.98 11.40 15.15
C SER A 49 13.58 12.81 15.23
N LEU A 50 14.31 13.25 14.20
CA LEU A 50 14.87 14.61 14.12
C LEU A 50 13.76 15.67 14.05
N ARG A 51 12.75 15.47 13.21
CA ARG A 51 11.60 16.39 13.10
C ARG A 51 10.87 16.52 14.44
N SER A 52 10.71 15.44 15.20
CA SER A 52 10.11 15.49 16.55
C SER A 52 10.94 16.30 17.55
N SER A 53 12.26 16.35 17.38
CA SER A 53 13.15 17.21 18.19
C SER A 53 13.04 18.69 17.81
N GLU A 54 12.77 18.99 16.54
CA GLU A 54 12.61 20.35 15.98
C GLU A 54 11.20 20.93 16.20
N LEU A 55 10.18 20.06 16.26
CA LEU A 55 8.80 20.40 16.65
C LEU A 55 8.68 20.94 18.09
N ARG A 56 9.69 20.74 18.95
CA ARG A 56 9.74 21.31 20.31
C ARG A 56 10.29 22.73 20.35
N SER A 57 10.97 23.20 19.31
CA SER A 57 11.64 24.51 19.27
C SER A 57 10.95 25.54 18.36
N THR A 58 10.08 25.14 17.44
CA THR A 58 9.37 26.08 16.56
C THR A 58 7.86 25.86 16.61
N SER A 59 7.13 26.91 16.99
CA SER A 59 5.68 27.04 16.91
C SER A 59 5.05 26.40 15.66
N SER A 60 4.01 25.60 15.91
CA SER A 60 3.02 25.04 14.98
C SER A 60 3.39 24.96 13.49
N PRO A 61 3.76 23.78 12.96
CA PRO A 61 3.67 23.57 11.52
C PRO A 61 2.19 23.48 11.17
N SER A 62 1.73 24.31 10.25
CA SER A 62 0.51 24.06 9.50
C SER A 62 0.64 22.67 8.88
N SER A 63 -0.07 21.70 9.47
CA SER A 63 -0.20 20.35 8.93
C SER A 63 -0.61 20.43 7.45
N PRO A 64 -0.19 19.49 6.60
CA PRO A 64 -0.78 19.39 5.26
C PRO A 64 -2.30 19.36 5.43
N GLU A 65 -3.00 20.28 4.76
CA GLU A 65 -4.46 20.36 4.78
C GLU A 65 -5.01 19.17 3.98
N TRP A 66 -5.02 17.98 4.60
CA TRP A 66 -5.54 16.76 3.98
C TRP A 66 -7.05 16.82 3.69
N SER A 67 -7.71 17.92 4.06
CA SER A 67 -9.11 18.23 3.76
C SER A 67 -9.38 18.48 2.28
N ASP A 68 -8.33 18.71 1.48
CA ASP A 68 -8.49 19.00 0.06
C ASP A 68 -9.05 17.82 -0.74
N SER A 69 -9.76 18.17 -1.81
CA SER A 69 -10.22 17.23 -2.84
C SER A 69 -9.37 17.36 -4.10
N GLY A 70 -9.22 16.28 -4.86
CA GLY A 70 -8.43 16.24 -6.10
C GLY A 70 -7.30 15.21 -6.08
N TYR A 71 -7.25 14.33 -5.07
CA TYR A 71 -6.26 13.27 -5.05
C TYR A 71 -6.60 12.17 -6.07
N PRO A 72 -5.59 11.46 -6.62
CA PRO A 72 -5.80 10.41 -7.62
C PRO A 72 -6.70 9.25 -7.14
N TRP A 73 -6.87 9.09 -5.83
CA TRP A 73 -7.66 8.03 -5.20
C TRP A 73 -9.09 8.45 -4.83
N ASP A 74 -9.46 9.73 -4.92
CA ASP A 74 -10.76 10.24 -4.45
C ASP A 74 -11.95 9.48 -5.07
N ALA A 75 -11.92 9.29 -6.40
CA ALA A 75 -12.96 8.55 -7.10
C ALA A 75 -13.04 7.10 -6.63
N LYS A 76 -11.89 6.43 -6.44
CA LYS A 76 -11.83 5.04 -5.99
C LYS A 76 -12.32 4.88 -4.55
N LEU A 77 -11.94 5.79 -3.66
CA LEU A 77 -12.42 5.82 -2.28
C LEU A 77 -13.95 5.96 -2.25
N ARG A 78 -14.52 6.88 -3.04
CA ARG A 78 -15.98 7.07 -3.09
C ARG A 78 -16.71 5.85 -3.65
N VAL A 79 -16.20 5.25 -4.73
CA VAL A 79 -16.79 4.04 -5.32
C VAL A 79 -16.75 2.89 -4.31
N ALA A 80 -15.59 2.61 -3.71
CA ALA A 80 -15.45 1.54 -2.73
C ALA A 80 -16.27 1.79 -1.44
N ALA A 81 -16.36 3.05 -0.97
CA ALA A 81 -17.16 3.41 0.18
C ALA A 81 -18.65 3.13 -0.06
N LYS A 82 -19.14 3.42 -1.27
CA LYS A 82 -20.52 3.15 -1.66
C LYS A 82 -20.77 1.65 -1.87
N GLU A 83 -19.88 0.96 -2.58
CA GLU A 83 -20.04 -0.44 -2.96
C GLU A 83 -19.93 -1.39 -1.75
N PHE A 84 -18.91 -1.20 -0.90
CA PHE A 84 -18.62 -2.12 0.21
C PHE A 84 -19.25 -1.70 1.54
N PHE A 85 -19.59 -0.42 1.72
CA PHE A 85 -20.09 0.09 3.01
C PHE A 85 -21.40 0.87 2.90
N GLY A 86 -21.95 1.08 1.70
CA GLY A 86 -23.17 1.88 1.52
C GLY A 86 -23.03 3.35 1.92
N VAL A 87 -21.80 3.85 2.05
CA VAL A 87 -21.51 5.22 2.48
C VAL A 87 -21.56 6.15 1.27
N THR A 88 -22.49 7.11 1.26
CA THR A 88 -22.61 8.11 0.19
C THR A 88 -21.64 9.27 0.36
N ASP A 89 -21.42 9.68 1.61
CA ASP A 89 -20.58 10.82 1.97
C ASP A 89 -19.73 10.51 3.21
N PHE A 90 -18.50 11.02 3.21
CA PHE A 90 -17.60 10.91 4.34
C PHE A 90 -18.00 11.90 5.44
N ARG A 91 -17.89 11.45 6.69
CA ARG A 91 -18.05 12.36 7.84
C ARG A 91 -16.84 13.27 7.98
N GLU A 92 -17.01 14.31 8.78
CA GLU A 92 -15.94 15.24 9.13
C GLU A 92 -14.65 14.50 9.55
N ASN A 93 -13.52 14.98 9.06
CA ASN A 93 -12.18 14.43 9.28
C ASN A 93 -11.90 13.02 8.71
N GLN A 94 -12.91 12.26 8.24
CA GLN A 94 -12.66 10.95 7.64
C GLN A 94 -11.88 11.08 6.33
N LEU A 95 -12.27 12.02 5.46
CA LEU A 95 -11.58 12.27 4.19
C LEU A 95 -10.12 12.69 4.42
N SER A 96 -9.88 13.57 5.39
CA SER A 96 -8.53 14.03 5.75
C SER A 96 -7.63 12.89 6.22
N ILE A 97 -8.14 11.99 7.07
CA ILE A 97 -7.39 10.82 7.51
C ILE A 97 -7.15 9.85 6.34
N LEU A 98 -8.16 9.62 5.49
CA LEU A 98 -8.01 8.78 4.30
C LEU A 98 -6.92 9.32 3.36
N ASN A 99 -6.92 10.62 3.09
CA ASN A 99 -5.92 11.27 2.24
C ASN A 99 -4.51 11.16 2.81
N ALA A 100 -4.36 11.36 4.13
CA ALA A 100 -3.10 11.14 4.81
C ALA A 100 -2.61 9.69 4.66
N LEU A 101 -3.47 8.70 4.94
CA LEU A 101 -3.14 7.28 4.85
C LEU A 101 -2.82 6.83 3.42
N MET A 102 -3.60 7.28 2.43
CA MET A 102 -3.36 6.98 1.02
C MET A 102 -2.07 7.61 0.50
N SER A 103 -1.63 8.72 1.10
CA SER A 103 -0.34 9.36 0.83
C SER A 103 0.84 8.68 1.54
N GLY A 104 0.59 7.66 2.37
CA GLY A 104 1.61 6.98 3.15
C GLY A 104 2.13 7.80 4.34
N ALA A 105 1.32 8.75 4.84
CA ALA A 105 1.61 9.48 6.06
C ALA A 105 0.99 8.80 7.29
N ASP A 106 1.65 8.95 8.44
CA ASP A 106 1.12 8.49 9.72
C ASP A 106 0.00 9.42 10.19
N ALA A 107 -1.10 8.85 10.66
CA ALA A 107 -2.27 9.60 11.11
C ALA A 107 -2.83 9.02 12.41
N VAL A 108 -3.30 9.91 13.29
CA VAL A 108 -4.00 9.56 14.54
C VAL A 108 -5.38 10.20 14.51
N MET A 109 -6.42 9.38 14.62
CA MET A 109 -7.81 9.83 14.66
C MET A 109 -8.35 9.74 16.09
N VAL A 110 -8.70 10.89 16.68
CA VAL A 110 -9.45 10.96 17.94
C VAL A 110 -10.90 11.24 17.61
N ALA A 111 -11.78 10.27 17.85
CA ALA A 111 -13.19 10.39 17.50
C ALA A 111 -14.10 9.58 18.45
N PRO A 112 -15.33 10.05 18.72
CA PRO A 112 -16.28 9.38 19.61
C PRO A 112 -16.67 7.99 19.06
N THR A 113 -17.22 7.14 19.93
CA THR A 113 -17.81 5.86 19.49
C THR A 113 -18.91 6.10 18.45
N GLY A 114 -19.05 5.18 17.49
CA GLY A 114 -20.01 5.35 16.38
C GLY A 114 -19.62 6.38 15.31
N SER A 115 -18.45 7.01 15.38
CA SER A 115 -17.94 7.96 14.37
C SER A 115 -17.57 7.33 13.02
N GLY A 116 -17.57 6.00 12.93
CA GLY A 116 -17.11 5.29 11.73
C GLY A 116 -15.59 5.20 11.60
N LYS A 117 -14.84 5.27 12.71
CA LYS A 117 -13.38 5.10 12.73
C LYS A 117 -12.88 3.78 12.12
N SER A 118 -13.72 2.75 12.01
CA SER A 118 -13.36 1.53 11.28
C SER A 118 -13.18 1.75 9.79
N LEU A 119 -13.98 2.64 9.20
CA LEU A 119 -13.98 2.93 7.77
C LEU A 119 -12.63 3.46 7.31
N VAL A 120 -11.97 4.31 8.12
CA VAL A 120 -10.74 4.99 7.71
C VAL A 120 -9.53 4.06 7.56
N TYR A 121 -9.53 2.86 8.17
CA TYR A 121 -8.51 1.85 7.90
C TYR A 121 -8.99 0.70 7.00
N GLN A 122 -10.29 0.41 6.99
CA GLN A 122 -10.85 -0.65 6.13
C GLN A 122 -10.91 -0.25 4.66
N LEU A 123 -11.28 1.00 4.38
CA LEU A 123 -11.43 1.48 3.01
C LEU A 123 -10.08 1.53 2.25
N PRO A 124 -8.99 2.08 2.83
CA PRO A 124 -7.67 1.99 2.21
C PRO A 124 -7.21 0.55 2.00
N ALA A 125 -7.50 -0.36 2.93
CA ALA A 125 -7.13 -1.77 2.80
C ALA A 125 -7.72 -2.42 1.54
N ILE A 126 -8.98 -2.09 1.21
CA ILE A 126 -9.66 -2.57 0.00
C ILE A 126 -9.04 -1.90 -1.23
N VAL A 127 -8.98 -0.57 -1.25
CA VAL A 127 -8.51 0.18 -2.44
C VAL A 127 -7.07 -0.20 -2.76
N MET A 128 -6.17 -0.20 -1.79
CA MET A 128 -4.77 -0.59 -1.99
C MET A 128 -4.61 -2.06 -2.36
N GLY A 129 -5.44 -2.96 -1.81
CA GLY A 129 -5.39 -4.39 -2.11
C GLY A 129 -5.84 -4.74 -3.54
N THR A 130 -6.79 -3.97 -4.09
CA THR A 130 -7.29 -4.14 -5.47
C THR A 130 -6.39 -3.54 -6.55
N GLN A 131 -5.38 -2.74 -6.18
CA GLN A 131 -4.49 -2.05 -7.13
C GLN A 131 -3.25 -2.85 -7.57
N ALA A 132 -3.06 -4.05 -7.02
CA ALA A 132 -1.88 -4.87 -7.31
C ALA A 132 -1.97 -5.49 -8.71
N ALA A 133 -1.00 -5.18 -9.57
CA ALA A 133 -0.89 -5.79 -10.91
C ALA A 133 -0.32 -7.21 -10.81
N THR A 134 0.54 -7.47 -9.83
CA THR A 134 1.13 -8.77 -9.54
C THR A 134 0.83 -9.20 -8.10
N ALA A 135 0.99 -10.50 -7.81
CA ALA A 135 0.87 -10.99 -6.44
C ALA A 135 1.91 -10.35 -5.50
N ALA A 136 3.07 -9.95 -6.02
CA ALA A 136 4.12 -9.27 -5.26
C ALA A 136 3.73 -7.84 -4.85
N ASP A 137 2.86 -7.16 -5.61
CA ASP A 137 2.40 -5.80 -5.33
C ASP A 137 1.20 -5.74 -4.36
N LYS A 138 0.70 -6.89 -3.91
CA LYS A 138 -0.49 -6.98 -3.06
C LYS A 138 -0.21 -6.41 -1.68
N LYS A 139 -0.87 -5.29 -1.35
CA LYS A 139 -0.79 -4.66 -0.04
C LYS A 139 -1.77 -5.31 0.95
N MET A 140 -1.32 -5.53 2.19
CA MET A 140 -2.15 -6.02 3.29
C MET A 140 -2.19 -5.01 4.43
N THR A 141 -3.37 -4.83 5.03
CA THR A 141 -3.54 -4.00 6.23
C THR A 141 -3.68 -4.90 7.46
N VAL A 142 -2.85 -4.65 8.47
CA VAL A 142 -2.90 -5.36 9.75
C VAL A 142 -3.58 -4.49 10.79
N VAL A 143 -4.62 -5.02 11.44
CA VAL A 143 -5.38 -4.34 12.49
C VAL A 143 -5.09 -5.00 13.82
N VAL A 144 -4.55 -4.24 14.77
CA VAL A 144 -4.27 -4.72 16.13
C VAL A 144 -5.40 -4.26 17.05
N SER A 145 -6.08 -5.22 17.70
CA SER A 145 -7.16 -4.96 18.66
C SER A 145 -6.79 -5.56 20.02
N PRO A 146 -7.06 -4.84 21.13
CA PRO A 146 -6.75 -5.34 22.47
C PRO A 146 -7.68 -6.45 22.95
N LEU A 147 -8.89 -6.57 22.38
CA LEU A 147 -9.92 -7.52 22.82
C LEU A 147 -10.45 -8.35 21.65
N ILE A 148 -10.63 -9.65 21.91
CA ILE A 148 -11.21 -10.61 20.95
C ILE A 148 -12.68 -10.25 20.65
N SER A 149 -13.44 -9.82 21.66
CA SER A 149 -14.83 -9.40 21.49
C SER A 149 -14.97 -8.25 20.48
N LEU A 150 -14.03 -7.29 20.49
CA LEU A 150 -14.02 -6.20 19.52
C LEU A 150 -13.73 -6.69 18.10
N MET A 151 -12.88 -7.70 17.94
CA MET A 151 -12.62 -8.29 16.63
C MET A 151 -13.90 -8.93 16.07
N HIS A 152 -14.61 -9.74 16.88
CA HIS A 152 -15.87 -10.35 16.48
C HIS A 152 -16.93 -9.34 16.07
N ASP A 153 -17.03 -8.22 16.77
CA ASP A 153 -17.97 -7.15 16.43
C ASP A 153 -17.67 -6.54 15.06
N GLN A 154 -16.39 -6.41 14.67
CA GLN A 154 -16.03 -5.93 13.33
C GLN A 154 -16.35 -6.94 12.22
N PHE A 155 -16.26 -8.25 12.48
CA PHE A 155 -16.65 -9.28 11.49
C PHE A 155 -18.16 -9.38 11.32
N ARG A 156 -18.93 -9.30 12.41
CA ARG A 156 -20.40 -9.43 12.37
C ARG A 156 -21.09 -8.29 11.63
N TYR A 157 -20.49 -7.09 11.63
CA TYR A 157 -21.08 -5.91 10.99
C TYR A 157 -20.80 -5.81 9.48
N ARG A 158 -19.95 -6.70 8.95
CA ARG A 158 -19.66 -6.78 7.51
C ARG A 158 -20.81 -7.53 6.82
N ARG A 159 -21.86 -6.80 6.45
CA ARG A 159 -23.04 -7.32 5.75
C ARG A 159 -23.13 -6.76 4.34
#